data_AF-A0A5N8WKW7-F1
#
_entry.id   AF-A0A5N8WKW7-F1
#
_cell.length_a   1.000
_cell.length_b   1.000
_cell.length_c   1.000
_cell.angle_alpha   90.00
_cell.angle_beta   90.00
_cell.angle_gamma   90.00
#
_symmetry.space_group_name_H-M   'P 1'
#
loop_
_entity.id
_entity.type
_entity.pdbx_description
1 polymer ?
#
loop_
_entity_poly.entity_id
_entity_poly.type
_entity_poly.pdbx_seq_one_letter_code
_entity_poly.pdbx_strand_id
1 'polypeptide(L)'
;MPKIWQPNEAKKFARQVQLGKSYYIVHTMATNLAPYEDPYLYSEVKFTRRLPLTGNIATDGGTSAIRMCQVYGPVYEERPAGLRKLAGPAPQVAGPLGADYEGVLDEPELRGLEKQAAQTSDPRKRRPLGGWRV
;
A
#
# COMPACT_ATOMS: atom_id res chain seq x y z
N MET A 1 -28.48 5.44 -6.26
CA MET A 1 -27.45 4.37 -6.13
C MET A 1 -26.14 4.93 -6.66
N PRO A 2 -25.04 4.79 -5.91
CA PRO A 2 -23.72 5.24 -6.37
C PRO A 2 -23.34 4.49 -7.65
N LYS A 3 -22.77 5.19 -8.64
CA LYS A 3 -22.32 4.53 -9.87
C LYS A 3 -21.08 3.70 -9.58
N ILE A 4 -21.08 2.51 -10.17
CA ILE A 4 -19.97 1.57 -10.14
C ILE A 4 -19.67 1.20 -11.58
N TRP A 5 -18.40 1.22 -11.95
CA TRP A 5 -17.93 0.80 -13.27
C TRP A 5 -17.08 -0.44 -13.13
N GLN A 6 -17.50 -1.51 -13.80
CA GLN A 6 -16.75 -2.75 -13.86
C GLN A 6 -15.58 -2.63 -14.86
N PRO A 7 -14.54 -3.49 -14.78
CA PRO A 7 -13.40 -3.43 -15.71
C PRO A 7 -13.78 -3.51 -17.19
N ASN A 8 -14.85 -4.25 -17.52
CA ASN A 8 -15.40 -4.33 -18.88
C ASN A 8 -16.10 -3.03 -19.34
N GLU A 9 -16.46 -2.13 -18.42
CA GLU A 9 -17.07 -0.83 -18.68
C GLU A 9 -16.04 0.31 -18.75
N ALA A 10 -14.75 0.03 -18.80
CA ALA A 10 -13.68 1.04 -18.76
C ALA A 10 -13.81 2.16 -19.82
N LYS A 11 -14.33 1.84 -21.02
CA LYS A 11 -14.60 2.85 -22.05
C LYS A 11 -15.74 3.79 -21.66
N LYS A 12 -16.78 3.27 -21.00
CA LYS A 12 -17.92 4.04 -20.49
C LYS A 12 -17.48 4.92 -19.32
N PHE A 13 -16.67 4.37 -18.41
CA PHE A 13 -16.05 5.13 -17.33
C PHE A 13 -15.23 6.31 -17.86
N ALA A 14 -14.33 6.08 -18.81
CA ALA A 14 -13.48 7.13 -19.37
C ALA A 14 -14.24 8.26 -20.08
N ARG A 15 -15.46 8.02 -20.55
CA ARG A 15 -16.34 9.06 -21.12
C ARG A 15 -17.08 9.86 -20.04
N GLN A 16 -17.36 9.23 -18.90
CA GLN A 16 -18.15 9.81 -17.81
C GLN A 16 -17.26 10.47 -16.74
N VAL A 17 -15.95 10.18 -16.76
CA VAL A 17 -15.01 10.72 -15.79
C VAL A 17 -14.91 12.25 -15.93
N GLN A 18 -14.99 12.91 -14.79
CA GLN A 18 -14.89 14.36 -14.65
C GLN A 18 -13.55 14.75 -14.05
N LEU A 19 -12.94 15.80 -14.58
CA LEU A 19 -11.71 16.37 -14.04
C LEU A 19 -11.96 16.96 -12.66
N GLY A 20 -11.01 16.78 -11.73
CA GLY A 20 -11.08 17.27 -10.36
C GLY A 20 -11.97 16.45 -9.41
N LYS A 21 -12.82 15.56 -9.93
CA LYS A 21 -13.65 14.66 -9.11
C LYS A 21 -12.81 13.48 -8.59
N SER A 22 -13.06 13.10 -7.33
CA SER A 22 -12.49 11.89 -6.72
C SER A 22 -13.30 10.65 -7.12
N TYR A 23 -12.60 9.58 -7.45
CA TYR A 23 -13.13 8.24 -7.65
C TYR A 23 -12.42 7.28 -6.72
N TYR A 24 -13.07 6.17 -6.39
CA TYR A 24 -12.59 5.24 -5.38
C TYR A 24 -12.41 3.85 -5.96
N ILE A 25 -11.40 3.15 -5.49
CA ILE A 25 -11.09 1.77 -5.88
C ILE A 25 -10.96 0.96 -4.60
N VAL A 26 -11.53 -0.24 -4.57
CA VAL A 26 -11.39 -1.17 -3.45
C VAL A 26 -10.33 -2.20 -3.79
N HIS A 27 -9.40 -2.41 -2.88
CA HIS A 27 -8.36 -3.41 -2.95
C HIS A 27 -8.66 -4.52 -1.94
N THR A 28 -8.49 -5.76 -2.38
CA THR A 28 -8.47 -6.93 -1.50
C THR A 28 -7.03 -7.15 -1.03
N MET A 29 -6.82 -7.22 0.27
CA MET A 29 -5.50 -7.46 0.86
C MET A 29 -5.26 -8.95 1.05
N ALA A 30 -4.02 -9.38 0.79
CA ALA A 30 -3.57 -10.73 1.08
C ALA A 30 -3.25 -10.85 2.57
N THR A 31 -4.27 -11.13 3.39
CA THR A 31 -4.16 -11.20 4.86
C THR A 31 -3.22 -12.31 5.35
N ASN A 32 -2.89 -13.29 4.50
CA ASN A 32 -1.86 -14.29 4.78
C ASN A 32 -0.43 -13.70 4.81
N LEU A 33 -0.18 -12.58 4.11
CA LEU A 33 1.10 -11.89 4.10
C LEU A 33 1.10 -10.65 5.00
N ALA A 34 -0.05 -9.97 5.11
CA ALA A 34 -0.25 -8.80 5.95
C ALA A 34 -1.36 -9.07 6.97
N PRO A 35 -1.08 -9.85 8.04
CA PRO A 35 -2.09 -10.29 9.00
C PRO A 35 -2.69 -9.16 9.84
N TYR A 36 -1.97 -8.05 9.95
CA TYR A 36 -2.38 -6.86 10.70
C TYR A 36 -3.14 -5.83 9.86
N GLU A 37 -3.37 -6.14 8.59
CA GLU A 37 -4.08 -5.26 7.66
C GLU A 37 -5.55 -5.63 7.50
N ASP A 38 -6.38 -4.64 7.17
CA ASP A 38 -7.80 -4.89 6.91
C ASP A 38 -7.96 -5.68 5.59
N PRO A 39 -8.92 -6.61 5.51
CA PRO A 39 -9.11 -7.44 4.31
C PRO A 39 -9.50 -6.61 3.08
N TYR A 40 -10.13 -5.46 3.29
CA TYR A 40 -10.58 -4.55 2.23
C TYR A 40 -10.18 -3.12 2.56
N LEU A 41 -9.47 -2.48 1.63
CA LEU A 41 -9.04 -1.09 1.73
C LEU A 41 -9.47 -0.33 0.49
N TYR A 42 -9.60 1.00 0.60
CA TYR A 42 -9.90 1.82 -0.55
C TYR A 42 -8.77 2.81 -0.89
N SER A 43 -8.57 3.05 -2.18
CA SER A 43 -7.71 4.11 -2.70
C SER A 43 -8.56 5.21 -3.33
N GLU A 44 -8.15 6.46 -3.13
CA GLU A 44 -8.79 7.62 -3.74
C GLU A 44 -7.96 8.09 -4.94
N VAL A 45 -8.61 8.31 -6.07
CA VAL A 45 -7.98 8.68 -7.33
C VAL A 45 -8.63 9.96 -7.84
N LYS A 46 -7.80 10.95 -8.15
CA LYS A 46 -8.24 12.20 -8.81
C LYS A 46 -7.65 12.28 -10.20
N PHE A 47 -8.50 12.58 -11.17
CA PHE A 47 -8.08 12.85 -12.54
C PHE A 47 -7.94 14.35 -12.72
N THR A 48 -6.71 14.83 -12.88
CA THR A 48 -6.39 16.27 -12.87
C THR A 48 -6.08 16.81 -14.26
N ARG A 49 -5.72 15.95 -15.21
CA ARG A 49 -5.21 16.38 -16.51
C ARG A 49 -5.72 15.53 -17.66
N ARG A 50 -5.48 16.02 -18.87
CA ARG A 50 -5.62 15.26 -20.12
C ARG A 50 -4.23 14.97 -20.68
N LEU A 51 -4.02 13.77 -21.21
CA LEU A 51 -2.78 13.42 -21.88
C LEU A 51 -2.65 14.20 -23.18
N PRO A 52 -1.49 14.82 -23.48
CA PRO A 52 -1.36 15.74 -24.61
C PRO A 52 -1.54 15.05 -25.97
N LEU A 53 -1.11 13.80 -26.10
CA LEU A 53 -1.19 13.07 -27.38
C LEU A 53 -2.56 12.43 -27.63
N THR A 54 -3.16 11.82 -26.60
CA THR A 54 -4.40 11.02 -26.78
C THR A 54 -5.66 11.74 -26.33
N GLY A 55 -5.54 12.90 -25.67
CA GLY A 55 -6.68 13.64 -25.10
C GLY A 55 -7.38 12.94 -23.94
N ASN A 56 -6.93 11.74 -23.58
CA ASN A 56 -7.51 10.92 -22.53
C ASN A 56 -7.33 11.56 -21.17
N ILE A 57 -8.39 11.52 -20.35
CA ILE A 57 -8.33 11.97 -18.97
C ILE A 57 -7.42 11.04 -18.17
N ALA A 58 -6.50 11.62 -17.40
CA ALA A 58 -5.48 10.91 -16.66
C ALA A 58 -5.24 11.52 -15.27
N THR A 59 -4.70 10.69 -14.38
CA THR A 59 -4.18 11.12 -13.09
C THR A 59 -2.92 11.96 -13.27
N ASP A 60 -2.51 12.63 -12.20
CA ASP A 60 -1.26 13.40 -12.22
C ASP A 60 -0.05 12.51 -12.56
N GLY A 61 -0.03 11.28 -12.02
CA GLY A 61 0.95 10.23 -12.34
C GLY A 61 0.85 9.64 -13.76
N GLY A 62 0.01 10.17 -14.64
CA GLY A 62 -0.05 9.79 -16.06
C GLY A 62 -0.86 8.52 -16.35
N THR A 63 -1.55 7.97 -15.36
CA THR A 63 -2.41 6.80 -15.56
C THR A 63 -3.74 7.24 -16.16
N SER A 64 -4.10 6.71 -17.32
CA SER A 64 -5.37 7.04 -17.99
C SER A 64 -6.57 6.41 -17.27
N ALA A 65 -7.73 7.04 -17.36
CA ALA A 65 -8.98 6.54 -16.77
C ALA A 65 -9.35 5.12 -17.26
N ILE A 66 -9.11 4.83 -18.55
CA ILE A 66 -9.34 3.52 -19.14
C ILE A 66 -8.47 2.47 -18.46
N ARG A 67 -7.15 2.70 -18.42
CA ARG A 67 -6.20 1.76 -17.82
C ARG A 67 -6.49 1.55 -16.34
N MET A 68 -6.85 2.62 -15.63
CA MET A 68 -7.19 2.56 -14.22
C MET A 68 -8.35 1.61 -13.95
N CYS A 69 -9.45 1.75 -14.71
CA CYS A 69 -10.64 0.92 -14.55
C CYS A 69 -10.40 -0.53 -15.01
N GLN A 70 -9.59 -0.76 -16.05
CA GLN A 70 -9.26 -2.11 -16.51
C GLN A 70 -8.39 -2.90 -15.53
N VAL A 71 -7.37 -2.25 -14.94
CA VAL A 71 -6.38 -2.93 -14.11
C VAL A 71 -6.85 -3.04 -12.66
N TYR A 72 -7.48 -1.99 -12.14
CA TYR A 72 -7.80 -1.88 -10.72
C TYR A 72 -9.31 -1.85 -10.45
N GLY A 73 -10.16 -1.87 -11.49
CA GLY A 73 -11.61 -1.84 -11.30
C GLY A 73 -12.12 -3.07 -10.52
N PRO A 74 -13.29 -2.97 -9.88
CA PRO A 74 -14.32 -1.95 -10.08
C PRO A 74 -14.00 -0.56 -9.49
N VAL A 75 -14.48 0.49 -10.18
CA VAL A 75 -14.32 1.89 -9.77
C VAL A 75 -15.66 2.41 -9.23
N TYR A 76 -15.63 3.11 -8.11
CA TYR A 76 -16.79 3.65 -7.40
C TYR A 76 -16.81 5.17 -7.50
N GLU A 77 -17.99 5.74 -7.75
CA GLU A 77 -18.19 7.20 -7.77
C GLU A 77 -18.14 7.83 -6.38
N GLU A 78 -18.66 7.11 -5.38
CA GLU A 78 -18.71 7.54 -3.99
C GLU A 78 -17.77 6.71 -3.12
N ARG A 79 -17.38 7.28 -1.98
CA ARG A 79 -16.53 6.58 -1.02
C ARG A 79 -17.25 5.32 -0.52
N PRO A 80 -16.64 4.13 -0.63
CA PRO A 80 -17.18 2.92 -0.03
C PRO A 80 -17.33 3.10 1.49
N ALA A 81 -18.53 2.84 2.02
CA ALA A 81 -18.80 2.95 3.45
C ALA A 81 -18.08 1.85 4.25
N GLY A 82 -17.64 2.19 5.46
CA GLY A 82 -17.01 1.23 6.38
C GLY A 82 -15.60 0.77 6.00
N LEU A 83 -15.02 1.23 4.88
CA LEU A 83 -13.66 0.89 4.49
C LEU A 83 -12.65 1.98 4.92
N ARG A 84 -11.44 1.54 5.26
CA ARG A 84 -10.30 2.41 5.55
C ARG A 84 -9.54 2.78 4.28
N LYS A 85 -8.98 3.99 4.25
CA LYS A 85 -8.13 4.46 3.15
C LYS A 85 -6.80 3.73 3.22
N LEU A 86 -6.33 3.18 2.10
CA LEU A 86 -5.05 2.47 1.99
C LEU A 86 -3.87 3.32 2.45
N ALA A 87 -3.87 4.62 2.12
CA ALA A 87 -2.85 5.58 2.55
C ALA A 87 -3.05 6.11 3.99
N GLY A 88 -4.07 5.62 4.70
CA GLY A 88 -4.32 5.96 6.10
C GLY A 88 -3.44 5.12 7.04
N PRO A 89 -3.35 5.50 8.32
CA PRO A 89 -2.64 4.69 9.32
C PRO A 89 -3.24 3.28 9.36
N ALA A 90 -2.38 2.26 9.43
CA ALA A 90 -2.80 0.89 9.67
C ALA A 90 -3.43 0.76 11.06
N PRO A 91 -4.28 -0.26 11.29
CA PRO A 91 -4.74 -0.58 12.64
C PRO A 91 -3.53 -0.71 13.57
N GLN A 92 -3.59 -0.08 14.74
CA GLN A 92 -2.52 -0.21 15.74
C GLN A 92 -2.64 -1.57 16.43
N VAL A 93 -2.20 -2.63 15.74
CA VAL A 93 -2.25 -4.01 16.26
C VAL A 93 -0.98 -4.37 17.04
N ALA A 94 0.08 -3.56 16.90
CA ALA A 94 1.32 -3.62 17.67
C ALA A 94 1.46 -2.38 18.57
N GLY A 95 0.46 -2.14 19.41
CA GLY A 95 0.58 -1.15 20.49
C GLY A 95 1.73 -1.51 21.44
N PRO A 96 2.16 -0.58 22.32
CA PRO A 96 3.14 -0.91 23.34
C PRO A 96 2.66 -2.15 24.09
N LEU A 97 3.56 -3.12 24.24
CA LEU A 97 3.31 -4.31 25.03
C LEU A 97 2.81 -3.83 26.40
N GLY A 98 1.68 -4.36 26.86
CA GLY A 98 1.00 -3.87 28.06
C GLY A 98 1.91 -3.91 29.28
N ALA A 99 1.49 -3.26 30.37
CA ALA A 99 2.24 -3.28 31.64
C ALA A 99 2.41 -4.70 32.23
N ASP A 100 1.74 -5.68 31.65
CA ASP A 100 1.74 -7.11 31.94
C ASP A 100 2.70 -7.93 31.08
N TYR A 101 3.37 -7.31 30.09
CA TYR A 101 4.41 -7.97 29.31
C TYR A 101 5.79 -7.76 29.94
N GLU A 102 6.36 -8.85 30.45
CA GLU A 102 7.76 -8.88 30.89
C GLU A 102 8.58 -9.67 29.86
N GLY A 103 9.31 -8.95 29.01
CA GLY A 103 10.25 -9.54 28.05
C GLY A 103 11.55 -9.97 28.73
N VAL A 104 11.48 -10.94 29.64
CA VAL A 104 12.66 -11.50 30.30
C VAL A 104 13.43 -12.30 29.26
N LEU A 105 14.53 -11.73 28.75
CA LEU A 105 15.46 -12.45 27.90
C LEU A 105 16.16 -13.53 28.71
N ASP A 106 16.23 -14.74 28.16
CA ASP A 106 16.99 -15.80 28.80
C ASP A 106 18.52 -15.60 28.60
N GLU A 107 19.33 -16.31 29.40
CA GLU A 107 20.79 -16.20 29.34
C GLU A 107 21.37 -16.53 27.94
N PRO A 108 20.86 -17.53 27.20
CA PRO A 108 21.22 -17.75 25.79
C PRO A 108 20.91 -16.58 24.86
N GLU A 109 19.73 -15.96 24.97
CA GLU A 109 19.32 -14.82 24.15
C GLU A 109 20.18 -13.58 24.42
N LEU A 110 20.44 -13.28 25.70
CA LEU A 110 21.34 -12.20 26.10
C LEU A 110 22.75 -12.39 25.51
N ARG A 111 23.30 -13.59 25.61
CA ARG A 111 24.62 -13.92 25.04
C ARG A 111 24.64 -13.81 23.51
N GLY A 112 23.53 -14.16 22.86
CA GLY A 112 23.34 -14.02 21.42
C GLY A 112 23.35 -12.56 20.98
N LEU A 113 22.63 -11.70 21.70
CA LEU A 113 22.57 -10.27 21.44
C LEU A 113 23.91 -9.57 21.69
N GLU A 114 24.59 -9.90 22.79
CA GLU A 114 25.94 -9.39 23.07
C GLU A 114 26.92 -9.76 21.96
N LYS A 115 26.87 -11.01 21.47
CA LYS A 115 27.70 -11.47 20.36
C LYS A 115 27.40 -10.70 19.07
N GLN A 116 26.12 -10.49 18.74
CA GLN A 116 25.73 -9.72 17.56
C GLN A 116 26.18 -8.25 17.67
N ALA A 117 26.01 -7.64 18.84
CA ALA A 117 26.47 -6.28 19.12
C ALA A 117 28.00 -6.17 18.97
N ALA A 118 28.76 -7.12 19.51
CA ALA A 118 30.22 -7.17 19.38
C ALA A 118 30.69 -7.39 17.93
N GLN A 119 29.94 -8.13 17.12
CA GLN A 119 30.27 -8.37 15.71
C GLN A 119 29.91 -7.18 14.80
N THR A 120 28.88 -6.42 15.16
CA THR A 120 28.35 -5.33 14.33
C THR A 120 28.98 -3.97 14.66
N SER A 121 29.41 -3.79 15.92
CA SER A 121 30.02 -2.56 16.44
C SER A 121 31.48 -2.36 16.01
N ASP A 122 32.19 -3.42 15.59
CA ASP A 122 33.56 -3.31 15.08
C ASP A 122 33.55 -3.07 13.55
N PRO A 123 33.79 -1.83 13.07
CA PRO A 123 33.79 -1.53 11.64
C PRO A 123 34.88 -2.28 10.86
N ARG A 124 35.90 -2.84 11.51
CA ARG A 124 36.97 -3.62 10.86
C ARG A 124 36.59 -5.08 10.58
N LYS A 125 35.55 -5.60 11.27
CA LYS A 125 35.02 -6.97 11.06
C LYS A 125 33.83 -7.01 10.12
N ARG A 126 33.36 -5.85 9.64
CA ARG A 126 32.31 -5.77 8.63
C ARG A 126 32.85 -6.37 7.33
N ARG A 127 32.14 -7.35 6.78
CA ARG A 127 32.45 -7.83 5.42
C ARG A 127 32.31 -6.65 4.46
N PRO A 128 33.35 -6.30 3.68
CA PRO A 128 33.22 -5.26 2.66
C PRO A 128 32.16 -5.70 1.64
N LEU A 129 31.22 -4.80 1.35
CA LEU A 129 30.27 -4.95 0.24
C LEU A 129 31.08 -5.15 -1.05
N GLY A 130 31.08 -6.37 -1.60
CA GLY A 130 31.79 -6.70 -2.85
C GLY A 130 32.64 -7.98 -2.84
N GLY A 131 32.88 -8.61 -1.68
CA GLY A 131 33.77 -9.78 -1.57
C GLY A 131 33.27 -11.11 -2.15
N TRP A 132 32.10 -11.16 -2.81
CA TRP A 132 31.52 -12.38 -3.40
C TRP A 132 31.97 -12.63 -4.86
N ARG A 133 32.92 -11.84 -5.37
CA ARG A 133 33.56 -12.05 -6.67
C ARG A 133 35.08 -12.12 -6.52
N VAL A 134 35.58 -13.23 -6.01
CA VAL A 134 36.88 -13.82 -6.39
C VAL A 134 36.71 -15.33 -6.35
#